data_AF-A0A6G2W3I4-F1
#
_entry.id   AF-A0A6G2W3I4-F1
#
_cell.length_a   1.000
_cell.length_b   1.000
_cell.length_c   1.000
_cell.angle_alpha   90.00
_cell.angle_beta   90.00
_cell.angle_gamma   90.00
#
_symmetry.space_group_name_H-M   'P 1'
#
loop_
_entity.id
_entity.type
_entity.pdbx_description
1 polymer ?
#
loop_
_entity_poly.entity_id
_entity_poly.type
_entity_poly.pdbx_seq_one_letter_code
_entity_poly.pdbx_strand_id
1 'polypeptide(L)'
;MSAEEEAEFRAMRTDAVLAGRAVSSAQFLAGLVATGQLETVGRPERLARDLFPEFPDLDPAALQAVWDRALAVGFHAGRLSAAPRLFRDQMDRVAGVFEAAGFNAMAGSVRRSRALVAPVVEGLAADAEMGREH
;
A
#
# COMPACT_ATOMS: atom_id res chain seq x y z
N MET A 1 -35.28 -15.17 -0.70
CA MET A 1 -33.99 -15.86 -0.53
C MET A 1 -34.29 -17.30 -0.18
N SER A 2 -33.79 -18.25 -0.97
CA SER A 2 -33.95 -19.69 -0.72
C SER A 2 -33.09 -20.13 0.47
N ALA A 3 -33.36 -21.31 1.02
CA ALA A 3 -32.53 -21.89 2.09
C ALA A 3 -31.08 -22.17 1.62
N GLU A 4 -30.89 -22.42 0.33
CA GLU A 4 -29.60 -22.64 -0.31
C GLU A 4 -28.83 -21.31 -0.42
N GLU A 5 -29.48 -20.24 -0.89
CA GLU A 5 -28.90 -18.89 -0.93
C GLU A 5 -28.51 -18.38 0.48
N GLU A 6 -29.31 -18.69 1.50
CA GLU A 6 -28.97 -18.34 2.89
C GLU A 6 -27.73 -19.11 3.39
N ALA A 7 -27.62 -20.40 3.05
CA ALA A 7 -26.48 -21.24 3.43
C ALA A 7 -25.19 -20.78 2.74
N GLU A 8 -25.25 -20.47 1.45
CA GLU A 8 -24.13 -19.92 0.68
C GLU A 8 -23.69 -18.56 1.23
N PHE A 9 -24.63 -17.65 1.49
CA PHE A 9 -24.33 -16.36 2.09
C PHE A 9 -23.67 -16.51 3.47
N ARG A 10 -24.15 -17.45 4.29
CA ARG A 10 -23.57 -17.75 5.61
C ARG A 10 -22.16 -18.31 5.49
N ALA A 11 -21.91 -19.20 4.52
CA ALA A 11 -20.58 -19.75 4.25
C ALA A 11 -19.62 -18.65 3.79
N MET A 12 -20.01 -17.82 2.83
CA MET A 12 -19.22 -16.68 2.34
C MET A 12 -18.90 -15.69 3.46
N ARG A 13 -19.87 -15.34 4.31
CA ARG A 13 -19.65 -14.46 5.47
C ARG A 13 -18.67 -15.08 6.46
N THR A 14 -18.79 -16.39 6.71
CA THR A 14 -17.90 -17.11 7.63
C THR A 14 -16.47 -17.11 7.10
N ASP A 15 -16.29 -17.42 5.81
CA ASP A 15 -14.99 -17.39 5.14
C ASP A 15 -14.35 -16.00 5.24
N ALA A 16 -15.10 -14.94 4.90
CA ALA A 16 -14.63 -13.56 5.00
C ALA A 16 -14.18 -13.18 6.43
N VAL A 17 -14.92 -13.61 7.45
CA VAL A 17 -14.55 -13.37 8.86
C VAL A 17 -13.28 -14.14 9.24
N LEU A 18 -13.15 -15.38 8.82
CA LEU A 18 -11.96 -16.20 9.11
C LEU A 18 -10.73 -15.68 8.38
N ALA A 19 -10.85 -15.29 7.11
CA ALA A 19 -9.80 -14.64 6.35
C ALA A 19 -9.38 -13.32 6.99
N GLY A 20 -10.34 -12.48 7.40
CA GLY A 20 -10.08 -11.24 8.11
C GLY A 20 -9.33 -11.47 9.43
N ARG A 21 -9.69 -12.51 10.18
CA ARG A 21 -8.95 -12.92 11.40
C ARG A 21 -7.53 -13.39 11.09
N ALA A 22 -7.35 -14.23 10.07
CA ALA A 22 -6.04 -14.72 9.68
C ALA A 22 -5.11 -13.56 9.28
N VAL A 23 -5.60 -12.59 8.50
CA VAL A 23 -4.86 -11.37 8.15
C VAL A 23 -4.53 -10.54 9.39
N SER A 24 -5.50 -10.31 10.27
CA SER A 24 -5.27 -9.56 11.51
C SER A 24 -4.23 -10.23 12.41
N SER A 25 -4.28 -11.56 12.55
CA SER A 25 -3.30 -12.34 13.30
C SER A 25 -1.92 -12.29 12.64
N ALA A 26 -1.83 -12.38 11.31
CA ALA A 26 -0.57 -12.26 10.59
C ALA A 26 0.07 -10.87 10.78
N GLN A 27 -0.73 -9.80 10.75
CA GLN A 27 -0.27 -8.44 11.02
C GLN A 27 0.24 -8.28 12.45
N PHE A 28 -0.45 -8.85 13.43
CA PHE A 28 0.00 -8.86 14.82
C PHE A 28 1.35 -9.60 14.97
N LEU A 29 1.47 -10.80 14.40
CA LEU A 29 2.73 -11.57 14.41
C LEU A 29 3.86 -10.82 13.72
N ALA A 30 3.59 -10.18 12.57
CA ALA A 30 4.58 -9.35 11.89
C ALA A 30 5.05 -8.19 12.77
N GLY A 31 4.15 -7.57 13.54
CA GLY A 31 4.49 -6.57 14.55
C GLY A 31 5.41 -7.12 15.65
N LEU A 32 5.11 -8.30 16.20
CA LEU A 32 5.98 -8.95 17.19
C LEU A 32 7.36 -9.29 16.63
N VAL A 33 7.44 -9.76 15.38
CA VAL A 33 8.72 -10.03 14.71
C VAL A 33 9.51 -8.74 14.51
N ALA A 34 8.87 -7.66 14.06
CA ALA A 34 9.52 -6.37 13.91
C ALA A 34 10.05 -5.81 15.25
N THR A 35 9.27 -5.97 16.32
CA THR A 35 9.72 -5.63 17.68
C THR A 35 10.95 -6.45 18.08
N GLY A 36 10.91 -7.78 17.91
CA GLY A 36 12.04 -8.65 18.26
C GLY A 36 13.30 -8.37 17.43
N GLN A 37 13.14 -8.04 16.15
CA GLN A 37 14.23 -7.58 15.29
C GLN A 37 14.89 -6.31 15.83
N LEU A 38 14.06 -5.30 16.19
CA LEU A 38 14.57 -4.04 16.72
C LEU A 38 15.20 -4.20 18.10
N GLU A 39 14.62 -5.02 18.99
CA GLU A 39 15.22 -5.31 20.31
C GLU A 39 16.57 -6.03 20.19
N THR A 40 16.70 -6.96 19.23
CA THR A 40 17.94 -7.70 19.00
C THR A 40 19.05 -6.80 18.46
N VAL A 41 18.72 -5.91 17.52
CA VAL A 41 19.68 -5.05 16.83
C VAL A 41 19.90 -3.70 17.55
N GLY A 42 18.98 -3.34 18.43
CA GLY A 42 19.02 -2.18 19.33
C GLY A 42 18.70 -0.83 18.69
N ARG A 43 18.81 -0.69 17.37
CA ARG A 43 18.48 0.55 16.63
C ARG A 43 18.01 0.26 15.18
N PRO A 44 17.04 1.02 14.63
CA PRO A 44 16.52 0.78 13.29
C PRO A 44 17.58 0.90 12.19
N GLU A 45 18.55 1.81 12.36
CA GLU A 45 19.63 2.06 11.39
C GLU A 45 20.66 0.94 11.34
N ARG A 46 20.52 -0.10 12.17
CA ARG A 46 21.41 -1.27 12.15
C ARG A 46 20.75 -2.52 11.60
N LEU A 47 19.42 -2.51 11.39
CA LEU A 47 18.64 -3.68 10.97
C LEU A 47 19.22 -4.33 9.71
N ALA A 48 19.57 -3.54 8.71
CA ALA A 48 20.12 -4.06 7.46
C ALA A 48 21.48 -4.74 7.66
N ARG A 49 22.41 -4.09 8.36
CA ARG A 49 23.76 -4.62 8.56
C ARG A 49 23.78 -5.85 9.47
N ASP A 50 22.98 -5.84 10.53
CA ASP A 50 23.10 -6.83 11.60
C ASP A 50 22.17 -8.04 11.40
N LEU A 51 21.10 -7.95 10.59
CA LEU A 51 20.21 -9.08 10.24
C LEU A 51 20.60 -9.83 8.95
N PHE A 52 21.43 -9.23 8.08
CA PHE A 52 21.85 -9.85 6.83
C PHE A 52 23.37 -10.10 6.78
N PRO A 53 23.96 -10.82 7.77
CA PRO A 53 25.40 -11.08 7.82
C PRO A 53 25.87 -12.02 6.69
N GLU A 54 24.96 -12.70 6.02
CA GLU A 54 25.21 -13.78 5.06
C GLU A 54 25.52 -13.30 3.64
N PHE A 55 25.56 -11.98 3.41
CA PHE A 55 26.05 -11.37 2.16
C PHE A 55 27.44 -10.74 2.38
N PRO A 56 28.51 -11.55 2.53
CA PRO A 56 29.85 -11.08 2.90
C PRO A 56 30.48 -10.14 1.86
N ASP A 57 30.05 -10.23 0.60
CA ASP A 57 30.54 -9.37 -0.49
C ASP A 57 29.81 -8.03 -0.59
N LEU A 58 28.77 -7.82 0.23
CA LEU A 58 27.99 -6.59 0.21
C LEU A 58 28.64 -5.57 1.15
N ASP A 59 29.17 -4.49 0.57
CA ASP A 59 29.70 -3.36 1.35
C ASP A 59 28.64 -2.87 2.36
N PRO A 60 28.91 -2.96 3.68
CA PRO A 60 27.97 -2.52 4.71
C PRO A 60 27.52 -1.07 4.57
N ALA A 61 28.39 -0.19 4.04
CA ALA A 61 28.03 1.20 3.81
C ALA A 61 27.02 1.33 2.65
N ALA A 62 27.20 0.56 1.58
CA ALA A 62 26.26 0.49 0.47
C ALA A 62 24.91 -0.09 0.90
N LEU A 63 24.90 -1.16 1.71
CA LEU A 63 23.68 -1.75 2.27
C LEU A 63 22.90 -0.74 3.11
N GLN A 64 23.59 -0.01 3.98
CA GLN A 64 22.98 1.03 4.80
C GLN A 64 22.42 2.17 3.95
N ALA A 65 23.15 2.63 2.93
CA ALA A 65 22.68 3.69 2.04
C ALA A 65 21.42 3.29 1.27
N VAL A 66 21.32 2.04 0.81
CA VAL A 66 20.11 1.52 0.16
C VAL A 66 18.95 1.45 1.15
N TRP A 67 19.19 0.95 2.37
CA TRP A 67 18.19 0.87 3.42
C TRP A 67 17.62 2.24 3.79
N ASP A 68 18.49 3.23 4.02
CA ASP A 68 18.07 4.59 4.36
C ASP A 68 17.26 5.24 3.24
N ARG A 69 17.65 4.98 1.97
CA ARG A 69 16.88 5.42 0.80
C ARG A 69 15.49 4.76 0.75
N ALA A 70 15.42 3.47 1.02
CA ALA A 70 14.17 2.70 1.03
C ALA A 70 13.22 3.18 2.14
N LEU A 71 13.74 3.49 3.33
CA LEU A 71 12.96 4.07 4.43
C LEU A 71 12.36 5.43 4.03
N ALA A 72 13.14 6.30 3.40
CA ALA A 72 12.63 7.59 2.90
C ALA A 72 11.52 7.39 1.86
N VAL A 73 11.69 6.44 0.93
CA VAL A 73 10.64 6.07 -0.04
C VAL A 73 9.37 5.61 0.67
N GLY A 74 9.49 4.72 1.66
CA GLY A 74 8.37 4.22 2.47
C GLY A 74 7.64 5.34 3.23
N PHE A 75 8.39 6.26 3.85
CA PHE A 75 7.82 7.43 4.53
C PHE A 75 7.03 8.33 3.58
N HIS A 76 7.58 8.63 2.41
CA HIS A 76 6.88 9.43 1.40
C HIS A 76 5.64 8.72 0.84
N ALA A 77 5.72 7.41 0.61
CA ALA A 77 4.57 6.61 0.20
C ALA A 77 3.47 6.60 1.27
N GLY A 78 3.83 6.45 2.55
CA GLY A 78 2.89 6.52 3.68
C GLY A 78 2.22 7.88 3.81
N ARG A 79 2.96 8.98 3.60
CA ARG A 79 2.37 10.33 3.53
C ARG A 79 1.36 10.46 2.39
N LEU A 80 1.69 9.94 1.20
CA LEU A 80 0.81 9.96 0.04
C LEU A 80 -0.46 9.14 0.28
N SER A 81 -0.34 7.96 0.90
CA SER A 81 -1.50 7.09 1.17
C SER A 81 -2.42 7.63 2.27
N ALA A 82 -1.89 8.40 3.24
CA ALA A 82 -2.68 8.98 4.32
C ALA A 82 -3.53 10.20 3.89
N ALA A 83 -3.05 11.02 2.96
CA ALA A 83 -3.78 12.20 2.45
C ALA A 83 -3.78 12.31 0.91
N PRO A 84 -4.23 11.27 0.19
CA PRO A 84 -4.05 11.06 -1.24
C PRO A 84 -4.68 12.15 -2.12
N ARG A 85 -5.78 12.75 -1.67
CA ARG A 85 -6.45 13.85 -2.38
C ARG A 85 -5.59 15.11 -2.46
N LEU A 86 -4.71 15.34 -1.49
CA LEU A 86 -3.82 16.51 -1.45
C LEU A 86 -2.64 16.40 -2.40
N PHE A 87 -2.40 15.22 -2.97
CA PHE A 87 -1.20 14.94 -3.77
C PHE A 87 -1.50 14.56 -5.22
N ARG A 88 -2.74 14.73 -5.70
CA ARG A 88 -3.13 14.38 -7.07
C ARG A 88 -2.22 15.03 -8.13
N ASP A 89 -2.05 16.34 -8.06
CA ASP A 89 -1.22 17.09 -9.02
C ASP A 89 0.25 16.68 -8.94
N GLN A 90 0.73 16.32 -7.74
CA GLN A 90 2.07 15.79 -7.56
C GLN A 90 2.23 14.44 -8.25
N MET A 91 1.25 13.53 -8.11
CA MET A 91 1.28 12.22 -8.75
C MET A 91 1.24 12.34 -10.28
N ASP A 92 0.46 13.27 -10.83
CA ASP A 92 0.44 13.54 -12.28
C ASP A 92 1.79 14.08 -12.78
N ARG A 93 2.39 15.03 -12.05
CA ARG A 93 3.75 15.52 -12.38
C ARG A 93 4.77 14.39 -12.34
N VAL A 94 4.74 13.53 -11.32
CA VAL A 94 5.67 12.39 -11.19
C VAL A 94 5.47 11.38 -12.32
N ALA A 95 4.22 11.09 -12.72
CA ALA A 95 3.95 10.24 -13.87
C ALA A 95 4.54 10.84 -15.16
N GLY A 96 4.41 12.16 -15.37
CA GLY A 96 5.03 12.86 -16.51
C GLY A 96 6.56 12.81 -16.50
N VAL A 97 7.19 12.91 -15.32
CA VAL A 97 8.66 12.77 -15.18
C VAL A 97 9.12 11.36 -15.57
N PHE A 98 8.41 10.31 -15.14
CA PHE A 98 8.76 8.93 -15.53
C PHE A 98 8.59 8.69 -17.02
N GLU A 99 7.52 9.21 -17.62
CA GLU A 99 7.26 9.12 -19.05
C GLU A 99 8.33 9.84 -19.88
N ALA A 100 8.69 11.07 -19.49
CA ALA A 100 9.76 11.83 -20.13
C ALA A 100 11.13 11.12 -20.07
N ALA A 101 11.35 10.32 -19.03
CA ALA A 101 12.55 9.50 -18.87
C ALA A 101 12.45 8.09 -19.50
N GLY A 102 11.33 7.75 -20.17
CA GLY A 102 11.12 6.46 -20.84
C GLY A 102 10.63 5.31 -19.93
N PHE A 103 10.39 5.56 -18.64
CA PHE A 103 9.89 4.58 -17.68
C PHE A 103 8.36 4.45 -17.73
N ASN A 104 7.81 4.13 -18.90
CA ASN A 104 6.37 4.12 -19.16
C ASN A 104 5.56 3.20 -18.21
N ALA A 105 6.10 2.05 -17.84
CA ALA A 105 5.46 1.13 -16.89
C ALA A 105 5.29 1.75 -15.50
N MET A 106 6.29 2.50 -15.04
CA MET A 106 6.24 3.21 -13.75
C MET A 106 5.28 4.39 -13.80
N ALA A 107 5.30 5.16 -14.90
CA ALA A 107 4.33 6.23 -15.14
C ALA A 107 2.88 5.69 -15.08
N GLY A 108 2.62 4.54 -15.73
CA GLY A 108 1.33 3.86 -15.70
C GLY A 108 0.90 3.43 -14.28
N SER A 109 1.82 2.91 -13.48
CA SER A 109 1.53 2.55 -12.08
C SER A 109 1.15 3.76 -11.23
N VAL A 110 1.83 4.90 -11.38
CA VAL A 110 1.49 6.13 -10.64
C VAL A 110 0.09 6.62 -11.00
N ARG A 111 -0.27 6.63 -12.30
CA ARG A 111 -1.62 7.03 -12.75
C ARG A 111 -2.71 6.09 -12.24
N ARG A 112 -2.47 4.77 -12.25
CA ARG A 112 -3.40 3.78 -11.66
C ARG A 112 -3.64 4.03 -10.19
N SER A 113 -2.57 4.22 -9.41
CA SER A 113 -2.69 4.50 -7.98
C SER A 113 -3.43 5.81 -7.72
N ARG A 114 -3.28 6.83 -8.56
CA ARG A 114 -4.08 8.06 -8.45
C ARG A 114 -5.58 7.76 -8.60
N ALA A 115 -5.98 6.97 -9.59
CA ALA A 115 -7.38 6.65 -9.86
C ALA A 115 -8.05 5.85 -8.72
N LEU A 116 -7.31 4.95 -8.07
CA LEU A 116 -7.84 4.13 -6.97
C LEU A 116 -8.17 4.92 -5.70
N VAL A 117 -7.47 6.03 -5.47
CA VAL A 117 -7.62 6.82 -4.23
C VAL A 117 -8.47 8.08 -4.43
N ALA A 118 -8.90 8.29 -5.66
CA ALA A 118 -9.77 9.36 -6.10
C ALA A 118 -10.71 8.75 -7.15
N PRO A 119 -11.74 7.98 -6.74
CA PRO A 119 -12.69 7.46 -7.71
C PRO A 119 -13.21 8.64 -8.52
N VAL A 120 -12.97 8.58 -9.83
CA VAL A 120 -13.56 9.49 -10.79
C VAL A 120 -15.05 9.25 -10.67
N VAL A 121 -15.77 10.20 -10.07
CA VAL A 121 -17.22 10.19 -10.06
C VAL A 121 -17.68 10.68 -11.43
N GLU A 122 -17.42 9.89 -12.47
CA GLU A 122 -18.14 10.01 -13.74
C GLU A 122 -19.43 9.22 -13.56
N GLY A 123 -20.52 9.91 -13.19
CA GLY A 123 -21.85 9.29 -13.16
C GLY A 123 -22.88 9.91 -12.21
N LEU A 124 -22.49 10.42 -11.03
CA LEU A 124 -23.48 10.89 -10.03
C LEU A 124 -24.14 12.25 -10.36
N ALA A 125 -23.69 12.95 -11.40
CA ALA A 125 -24.29 14.22 -11.81
C ALA A 125 -25.47 14.05 -12.79
N ALA A 126 -25.57 12.92 -13.48
CA ALA A 126 -26.61 12.72 -14.49
C ALA A 126 -27.98 12.29 -13.89
N ASP A 127 -27.97 11.65 -12.71
CA ASP A 127 -29.19 11.12 -12.10
C ASP A 127 -29.85 12.08 -11.09
N ALA A 128 -29.17 13.16 -10.69
CA ALA A 128 -29.68 14.08 -9.67
C ALA A 128 -30.71 15.10 -10.20
N GLU A 129 -30.83 15.24 -11.53
CA GLU A 129 -31.73 16.23 -12.15
C GLU A 129 -33.09 15.66 -12.58
N MET A 130 -33.26 14.32 -12.54
CA MET A 130 -34.46 13.64 -13.05
C MET A 130 -35.45 13.19 -11.94
N GLY A 131 -35.20 13.55 -10.68
CA GLY A 131 -36.01 13.14 -9.52
C GLY A 131 -36.81 14.25 -8.83
N ARG A 132 -36.90 15.44 -9.43
CA ARG A 132 -37.66 16.59 -8.89
C ARG A 132 -38.74 17.07 -9.85
N GLU A 133 -39.51 16.16 -10.42
CA GLU A 133 -40.83 16.48 -10.97
C GLU A 133 -41.72 15.25 -10.80
N HIS A 134 -42.91 15.48 -10.21
CA HIS A 134 -44.03 14.59 -9.88
C HIS A 134 -44.21 14.24 -8.40
#